data_AF-A0A859DTB0-F1
#
_entry.id   AF-A0A859DTB0-F1
#
_cell.length_a   1.000
_cell.length_b   1.000
_cell.length_c   1.000
_cell.angle_alpha   90.00
_cell.angle_beta   90.00
_cell.angle_gamma   90.00
#
_symmetry.space_group_name_H-M   'P 1'
#
loop_
_entity.id
_entity.type
_entity.pdbx_description
1 polymer ?
#
loop_
_entity_poly.entity_id
_entity_poly.type
_entity_poly.pdbx_seq_one_letter_code
_entity_poly.pdbx_strand_id
1 'polypeptide(L)'
;MKQIHEFAVKWIDKFRDQKINYIELIDHYMADDCTALGFEMDCGHAFERVYGAAVNNSDELDKVIDDITDISLLGSAIYSQWRYFNHWAYTGTEILEPQNRAWFILALSRLALLSGENPFIFQGTLKKMRIVSNNICYGPMPEPDEEVEQHLTINDEGRIWFSGYNFGHGGERYEKARSRNFKIEKADTDKLFDAIVAYFSNGYDEIFAADIGDWVMELTNTDGKTYKFRGSLCADFEVDGIDLSDLIRDTLGLPNLYVFDGNNKPDKIKRIVLDYHRVTKIKPKEVPEGATWEFVTWDYTEQLIIDREKETLEHIQNIGTGCKVSRKYEIEGGIEGLLDDFDAEDLFGNIVGNPDDAVENPNETKDYKITIDYKKNPQKIITGTFDKNGLPDDFEEFADAVFGFIRFYGLGEILDPSVYGKVKRLTTDYIYCSVVFDEGQKSYYYLTDDDSIEIGDFVLVPVGKDNHEAVVEVVNIEYFSVENVPLPVEKTKRIIRKCTDENFNLPDLE
;
A
#
# COMPACT_ATOMS: atom_id res chain seq x y z
N MET A 1 -2.26 41.36 10.71
CA MET A 1 -2.97 40.12 10.34
C MET A 1 -3.12 39.99 8.83
N LYS A 2 -4.08 40.67 8.16
CA LYS A 2 -4.29 40.52 6.71
C LYS A 2 -3.02 40.69 5.85
N GLN A 3 -2.23 41.74 6.08
CA GLN A 3 -0.97 41.98 5.34
C GLN A 3 0.08 40.89 5.58
N ILE A 4 0.15 40.33 6.79
CA ILE A 4 1.06 39.21 7.13
C ILE A 4 0.62 37.94 6.38
N HIS A 5 -0.69 37.71 6.30
CA HIS A 5 -1.25 36.60 5.56
C HIS A 5 -0.98 36.72 4.05
N GLU A 6 -1.23 37.90 3.47
CA GLU A 6 -0.91 38.19 2.06
C GLU A 6 0.59 38.01 1.76
N PHE A 7 1.47 38.42 2.69
CA PHE A 7 2.91 38.17 2.61
C PHE A 7 3.24 36.67 2.63
N ALA A 8 2.72 35.93 3.61
CA ALA A 8 3.00 34.51 3.76
C ALA A 8 2.55 33.72 2.52
N VAL A 9 1.34 33.99 2.03
CA VAL A 9 0.77 33.37 0.81
C VAL A 9 1.59 33.73 -0.44
N LYS A 10 2.00 34.99 -0.60
CA LYS A 10 2.82 35.43 -1.74
C LYS A 10 4.15 34.68 -1.78
N TRP A 11 4.86 34.61 -0.65
CA TRP A 11 6.20 34.04 -0.60
C TRP A 11 6.18 32.53 -0.62
N ILE A 12 5.21 31.89 0.01
CA ILE A 12 5.12 30.43 -0.09
C ILE A 12 4.81 29.98 -1.51
N ASP A 13 3.97 30.70 -2.26
CA ASP A 13 3.67 30.38 -3.66
C ASP A 13 4.94 30.36 -4.53
N LYS A 14 5.87 31.31 -4.27
CA LYS A 14 7.19 31.37 -4.89
C LYS A 14 8.10 30.22 -4.44
N PHE A 15 8.19 29.98 -3.13
CA PHE A 15 9.01 28.89 -2.60
C PHE A 15 8.50 27.52 -3.01
N ARG A 16 7.22 27.35 -3.34
CA ARG A 16 6.68 26.10 -3.87
C ARG A 16 6.82 25.96 -5.40
N ASP A 17 7.25 27.00 -6.13
CA ASP A 17 7.38 26.96 -7.60
C ASP A 17 8.71 26.34 -8.02
N GLN A 18 8.71 25.06 -8.41
CA GLN A 18 9.91 24.32 -8.79
C GLN A 18 10.72 24.98 -9.92
N LYS A 19 10.08 25.75 -10.79
CA LYS A 19 10.71 26.37 -11.97
C LYS A 19 11.23 27.78 -11.68
N ILE A 20 11.08 28.25 -10.44
CA ILE A 20 11.50 29.59 -10.04
C ILE A 20 13.02 29.75 -10.16
N ASN A 21 13.44 30.88 -10.72
CA ASN A 21 14.83 31.27 -10.68
C ASN A 21 15.18 31.77 -9.27
N TYR A 22 16.30 31.31 -8.68
CA TYR A 22 16.72 31.71 -7.34
C TYR A 22 16.79 33.24 -7.16
N ILE A 23 17.07 33.99 -8.23
CA ILE A 23 17.09 35.47 -8.22
C ILE A 23 15.76 36.04 -7.74
N GLU A 24 14.63 35.43 -8.12
CA GLU A 24 13.30 35.90 -7.69
C GLU A 24 13.00 35.65 -6.20
N LEU A 25 13.78 34.77 -5.57
CA LEU A 25 13.71 34.49 -4.13
C LEU A 25 14.67 35.38 -3.35
N ILE A 26 15.88 35.65 -3.85
CA ILE A 26 16.88 36.43 -3.13
C ILE A 26 16.83 37.94 -3.42
N ASP A 27 15.93 38.44 -4.25
CA ASP A 27 15.82 39.88 -4.51
C ASP A 27 15.31 40.68 -3.28
N HIS A 28 15.59 41.98 -3.24
CA HIS A 28 15.30 42.90 -2.13
C HIS A 28 13.82 42.92 -1.68
N TYR A 29 12.88 42.53 -2.54
CA TYR A 29 11.44 42.56 -2.24
C TYR A 29 11.05 41.82 -0.95
N MET A 30 11.73 40.72 -0.59
CA MET A 30 11.40 40.02 0.67
C MET A 30 11.79 40.85 1.89
N ALA A 31 12.94 41.52 1.84
CA ALA A 31 13.39 42.41 2.90
C ALA A 31 12.45 43.62 3.06
N ASP A 32 12.02 44.20 1.95
CA ASP A 32 11.10 45.33 1.95
C ASP A 32 9.75 44.93 2.56
N ASP A 33 9.21 43.78 2.16
CA ASP A 33 7.97 43.24 2.72
C ASP A 33 8.11 42.95 4.23
N CYS A 34 9.19 42.28 4.65
CA CYS A 34 9.46 41.98 6.07
C CYS A 34 9.58 43.26 6.91
N THR A 35 10.30 44.27 6.40
CA THR A 35 10.48 45.56 7.07
C THR A 35 9.15 46.29 7.20
N ALA A 36 8.31 46.28 6.16
CA ALA A 36 6.99 46.90 6.18
C ALA A 36 6.04 46.26 7.20
N LEU A 37 6.22 44.96 7.49
CA LEU A 37 5.46 44.21 8.50
C LEU A 37 6.02 44.35 9.92
N GLY A 38 7.19 44.99 10.07
CA GLY A 38 7.85 45.17 11.36
C GLY A 38 8.57 43.92 11.87
N PHE A 39 8.92 42.98 10.99
CA PHE A 39 9.77 41.85 11.36
C PHE A 39 11.23 42.31 11.52
N GLU A 40 11.90 41.77 12.53
CA GLU A 40 13.27 42.16 12.85
C GLU A 40 14.26 41.19 12.22
N MET A 41 15.32 41.71 11.62
CA MET A 41 16.47 40.91 11.19
C MET A 41 17.45 40.85 12.35
N ASP A 42 17.30 39.85 13.20
CA ASP A 42 18.08 39.63 14.42
C ASP A 42 19.09 38.47 14.26
N CYS A 43 19.39 38.10 13.02
CA CYS A 43 20.19 36.93 12.66
C CYS A 43 19.63 35.60 13.18
N GLY A 44 18.34 35.54 13.53
CA GLY A 44 17.67 34.34 14.04
C GLY A 44 17.88 34.08 15.53
N HIS A 45 18.59 34.96 16.25
CA HIS A 45 18.97 34.72 17.65
C HIS A 45 17.79 34.56 18.61
N ALA A 46 16.70 35.32 18.42
CA ALA A 46 15.52 35.18 19.25
C ALA A 46 14.83 33.83 19.01
N PHE A 47 14.74 33.39 17.76
CA PHE A 47 14.12 32.12 17.39
C PHE A 47 14.96 30.93 17.87
N GLU A 48 16.27 30.97 17.65
CA GLU A 48 17.24 29.96 18.12
C GLU A 48 17.20 29.79 19.65
N ARG A 49 17.02 30.88 20.41
CA ARG A 49 16.92 30.79 21.88
C ARG A 49 15.73 29.96 22.35
N VAL A 50 14.64 29.94 21.58
CA VAL A 50 13.40 29.25 21.94
C VAL A 50 13.35 27.84 21.34
N TYR A 51 13.72 27.70 20.07
CA TYR A 51 13.55 26.45 19.30
C TYR A 51 14.88 25.79 18.86
N GLY A 52 16.02 26.33 19.27
CA GLY A 52 17.34 25.75 19.02
C GLY A 52 17.65 25.60 17.53
N ALA A 53 18.02 24.39 17.13
CA ALA A 53 18.43 24.06 15.76
C ALA A 53 17.33 24.26 14.70
N ALA A 54 16.06 24.38 15.11
CA ALA A 54 14.95 24.69 14.20
C ALA A 54 15.12 26.03 13.46
N VAL A 55 16.03 26.91 13.90
CA VAL A 55 16.29 28.20 13.22
C VAL A 55 16.78 28.04 11.77
N ASN A 56 17.46 26.94 11.44
CA ASN A 56 18.02 26.71 10.10
C ASN A 56 17.98 25.26 9.62
N ASN A 57 17.36 24.35 10.39
CA ASN A 57 17.21 22.94 10.04
C ASN A 57 15.72 22.62 9.86
N SER A 58 15.32 22.15 8.67
CA SER A 58 13.94 21.82 8.33
C SER A 58 13.35 20.70 9.17
N ASP A 59 14.14 19.67 9.45
CA ASP A 59 13.69 18.47 10.18
C ASP A 59 13.47 18.80 11.66
N GLU A 60 14.32 19.68 12.21
CA GLU A 60 14.13 20.19 13.56
C GLU A 60 12.97 21.20 13.63
N LEU A 61 12.75 22.00 12.58
CA LEU A 61 11.60 22.90 12.50
C LEU A 61 10.28 22.13 12.43
N ASP A 62 10.20 21.09 11.61
CA ASP A 62 9.01 20.26 11.44
C ASP A 62 8.52 19.68 12.77
N LYS A 63 9.43 19.20 13.62
CA LYS A 63 9.12 18.66 14.95
C LYS A 63 8.44 19.65 15.89
N VAL A 64 8.65 20.95 15.69
CA VAL A 64 8.19 22.02 16.60
C VAL A 64 7.22 22.99 15.93
N ILE A 65 6.92 22.82 14.63
CA ILE A 65 6.20 23.82 13.82
C ILE A 65 4.81 24.14 14.40
N ASP A 66 4.14 23.13 14.95
CA ASP A 66 2.81 23.26 15.53
C ASP A 66 2.77 23.96 16.89
N ASP A 67 3.90 23.98 17.61
CA ASP A 67 4.05 24.70 18.87
C ASP A 67 4.31 26.21 18.66
N ILE A 68 4.72 26.60 17.46
CA ILE A 68 5.03 28.00 17.14
C ILE A 68 3.72 28.78 16.99
N THR A 69 3.44 29.68 17.94
CA THR A 69 2.26 30.57 17.90
C THR A 69 2.61 32.06 17.78
N ASP A 70 3.88 32.43 18.01
CA ASP A 70 4.33 33.82 17.96
C ASP A 70 4.65 34.25 16.51
N ILE A 71 3.74 35.04 15.95
CA ILE A 71 3.81 35.56 14.58
C ILE A 71 5.03 36.47 14.37
N SER A 72 5.35 37.32 15.34
CA SER A 72 6.46 38.26 15.22
C SER A 72 7.80 37.55 15.29
N LEU A 73 7.91 36.55 16.17
CA LEU A 73 9.10 35.71 16.29
C LEU A 73 9.34 34.89 15.01
N LEU A 74 8.30 34.21 14.50
CA LEU A 74 8.39 33.42 13.27
C LEU A 74 8.69 34.29 12.04
N GLY A 75 8.02 35.43 11.90
CA GLY A 75 8.28 36.37 10.81
C GLY A 75 9.70 36.93 10.82
N SER A 76 10.25 37.21 12.01
CA SER A 76 11.64 37.66 12.19
C SER A 76 12.64 36.54 11.87
N ALA A 77 12.33 35.29 12.22
CA ALA A 77 13.13 34.12 11.83
C ALA A 77 13.18 33.94 10.31
N ILE A 78 12.02 34.03 9.64
CA ILE A 78 11.93 33.97 8.18
C ILE A 78 12.78 35.08 7.54
N TYR A 79 12.71 36.30 8.07
CA TYR A 79 13.50 37.41 7.55
C TYR A 79 15.00 37.17 7.72
N SER A 80 15.42 36.72 8.91
CA SER A 80 16.82 36.42 9.22
C SER A 80 17.37 35.27 8.37
N GLN A 81 16.62 34.18 8.22
CA GLN A 81 17.03 33.03 7.41
C GLN A 81 17.11 33.40 5.93
N TRP A 82 16.18 34.20 5.41
CA TRP A 82 16.28 34.73 4.05
C TRP A 82 17.53 35.61 3.88
N ARG A 83 17.82 36.46 4.87
CA ARG A 83 18.97 37.37 4.84
C ARG A 83 20.29 36.60 4.77
N TYR A 84 20.36 35.43 5.41
CA TYR A 84 21.51 34.54 5.31
C TYR A 84 21.81 34.15 3.85
N PHE A 85 20.83 33.65 3.10
CA PHE A 85 21.05 33.28 1.70
C PHE A 85 21.32 34.47 0.78
N ASN A 86 20.78 35.64 1.13
CA ASN A 86 20.99 36.86 0.37
C ASN A 86 22.38 37.50 0.61
N HIS A 87 23.03 37.31 1.78
CA HIS A 87 24.26 38.03 2.14
C HIS A 87 25.44 37.18 2.65
N TRP A 88 25.20 35.98 3.19
CA TRP A 88 26.21 35.20 3.91
C TRP A 88 26.45 33.79 3.35
N ALA A 89 25.47 33.21 2.67
CA ALA A 89 25.67 31.95 1.94
C ALA A 89 26.79 32.07 0.91
N TYR A 90 27.45 30.95 0.61
CA TYR A 90 28.54 30.93 -0.36
C TYR A 90 28.00 31.22 -1.77
N THR A 91 26.84 30.66 -2.11
CA THR A 91 26.05 31.08 -3.27
C THR A 91 24.56 31.24 -2.92
N GLY A 92 23.93 32.30 -3.46
CA GLY A 92 22.48 32.51 -3.28
C GLY A 92 21.59 31.42 -3.88
N THR A 93 22.16 30.53 -4.71
CA THR A 93 21.46 29.35 -5.24
C THR A 93 21.17 28.30 -4.17
N GLU A 94 21.91 28.29 -3.05
CA GLU A 94 21.70 27.36 -1.93
C GLU A 94 20.27 27.46 -1.36
N ILE A 95 19.58 28.60 -1.52
CA ILE A 95 18.18 28.77 -1.11
C ILE A 95 17.21 27.80 -1.81
N LEU A 96 17.60 27.26 -2.98
CA LEU A 96 16.83 26.28 -3.73
C LEU A 96 17.10 24.83 -3.31
N GLU A 97 18.12 24.59 -2.47
CA GLU A 97 18.41 23.24 -1.98
C GLU A 97 17.20 22.69 -1.20
N PRO A 98 16.89 21.39 -1.34
CA PRO A 98 15.65 20.81 -0.79
C PRO A 98 15.41 21.14 0.69
N GLN A 99 16.44 21.02 1.54
CA GLN A 99 16.32 21.29 2.99
C GLN A 99 16.05 22.77 3.28
N ASN A 100 16.74 23.68 2.60
CA ASN A 100 16.56 25.12 2.78
C ASN A 100 15.17 25.56 2.31
N ARG A 101 14.75 25.03 1.16
CA ARG A 101 13.44 25.29 0.58
C ARG A 101 12.31 24.76 1.45
N ALA A 102 12.44 23.53 1.96
CA ALA A 102 11.50 22.93 2.91
C ALA A 102 11.33 23.79 4.16
N TRP A 103 12.43 24.32 4.71
CA TRP A 103 12.38 25.22 5.87
C TRP A 103 11.51 26.45 5.62
N PHE A 104 11.68 27.14 4.48
CA PHE A 104 10.86 28.31 4.14
C PHE A 104 9.40 27.95 3.91
N ILE A 105 9.13 26.82 3.25
CA ILE A 105 7.77 26.34 3.01
C ILE A 105 7.07 26.07 4.36
N LEU A 106 7.71 25.36 5.28
CA LEU A 106 7.17 25.09 6.63
C LEU A 106 6.90 26.39 7.39
N ALA A 107 7.89 27.28 7.48
CA ALA A 107 7.79 28.51 8.24
C ALA A 107 6.71 29.46 7.66
N LEU A 108 6.67 29.64 6.33
CA LEU A 108 5.66 30.48 5.67
C LEU A 108 4.27 29.85 5.72
N SER A 109 4.15 28.51 5.62
CA SER A 109 2.88 27.79 5.82
C SER A 109 2.31 28.09 7.20
N ARG A 110 3.14 27.92 8.24
CA ARG A 110 2.73 28.19 9.61
C ARG A 110 2.35 29.65 9.80
N LEU A 111 3.12 30.57 9.24
CA LEU A 111 2.81 32.00 9.28
C LEU A 111 1.46 32.32 8.60
N ALA A 112 1.16 31.68 7.46
CA ALA A 112 -0.11 31.83 6.77
C ALA A 112 -1.29 31.35 7.63
N LEU A 113 -1.15 30.18 8.27
CA LEU A 113 -2.14 29.60 9.18
C LEU A 113 -2.41 30.49 10.40
N LEU A 114 -1.36 31.03 11.02
CA LEU A 114 -1.49 31.90 12.19
C LEU A 114 -2.11 33.27 11.84
N SER A 115 -2.02 33.70 10.58
CA SER A 115 -2.37 35.06 10.17
C SER A 115 -3.70 35.21 9.43
N GLY A 116 -4.35 34.11 9.01
CA GLY A 116 -5.59 34.13 8.24
C GLY A 116 -6.19 32.75 7.97
N GLU A 117 -6.99 32.66 6.90
CA GLU A 117 -7.58 31.38 6.45
C GLU A 117 -6.51 30.45 5.90
N ASN A 118 -6.64 29.14 6.10
CA ASN A 118 -5.70 28.18 5.52
C ASN A 118 -5.79 28.21 3.98
N PRO A 119 -4.72 28.65 3.28
CA PRO A 119 -4.72 28.76 1.82
C PRO A 119 -4.45 27.41 1.13
N PHE A 120 -4.10 26.36 1.89
CA PHE A 120 -3.64 25.06 1.39
C PHE A 120 -4.72 23.97 1.40
N ILE A 121 -5.92 24.31 1.88
CA ILE A 121 -7.08 23.41 1.84
C ILE A 121 -8.18 24.05 1.02
N PHE A 122 -8.90 23.23 0.26
CA PHE A 122 -10.05 23.69 -0.50
C PHE A 122 -11.22 24.01 0.44
N GLN A 123 -11.92 25.12 0.17
CA GLN A 123 -13.13 25.49 0.92
C GLN A 123 -14.25 25.98 -0.01
N GLY A 124 -15.48 25.64 0.36
CA GLY A 124 -16.70 25.99 -0.36
C GLY A 124 -17.13 24.89 -1.34
N THR A 125 -17.95 25.25 -2.31
CA THR A 125 -18.44 24.32 -3.35
C THR A 125 -17.59 24.45 -4.60
N LEU A 126 -17.07 23.33 -5.10
CA LEU A 126 -16.23 23.31 -6.30
C LEU A 126 -17.04 23.68 -7.54
N LYS A 127 -16.56 24.69 -8.27
CA LYS A 127 -17.16 25.16 -9.53
C LYS A 127 -16.34 24.74 -10.74
N LYS A 128 -15.01 24.69 -10.59
CA LYS A 128 -14.09 24.38 -11.68
C LYS A 128 -12.80 23.78 -11.14
N MET A 129 -12.33 22.74 -11.79
CA MET A 129 -11.00 22.17 -11.63
C MET A 129 -10.21 22.40 -12.90
N ARG A 130 -8.93 22.80 -12.76
CA ARG A 130 -7.95 22.78 -13.85
C ARG A 130 -6.69 22.12 -13.35
N ILE A 131 -6.17 21.13 -14.05
CA ILE A 131 -4.88 20.52 -13.77
C ILE A 131 -3.98 20.58 -15.01
N VAL A 132 -2.71 20.89 -14.77
CA VAL A 132 -1.63 20.81 -15.73
C VAL A 132 -0.65 19.79 -15.20
N SER A 133 -0.37 18.76 -15.99
CA SER A 133 0.56 17.69 -15.64
C SER A 133 1.67 17.65 -16.67
N ASN A 134 2.92 17.60 -16.24
CA ASN A 134 4.11 17.63 -17.07
C ASN A 134 5.02 16.47 -16.69
N ASN A 135 5.27 15.54 -17.62
CA ASN A 135 6.01 14.31 -17.33
C ASN A 135 7.52 14.43 -17.55
N ILE A 136 8.05 15.63 -17.84
CA ILE A 136 9.49 15.82 -18.01
C ILE A 136 10.17 15.47 -16.69
N CYS A 137 11.07 14.50 -16.75
CA CYS A 137 11.77 13.93 -15.61
C CYS A 137 13.28 13.98 -15.83
N TYR A 138 14.04 13.50 -14.84
CA TYR A 138 15.48 13.31 -15.02
C TYR A 138 15.74 12.18 -16.02
N GLY A 139 16.35 12.48 -17.15
CA GLY A 139 16.55 11.50 -18.20
C GLY A 139 17.05 12.08 -19.52
N PRO A 140 17.05 11.27 -20.59
CA PRO A 140 17.31 11.77 -21.94
C PRO A 140 16.28 12.84 -22.31
N MET A 141 16.71 13.80 -23.14
CA MET A 141 15.82 14.81 -23.69
C MET A 141 14.71 14.13 -24.51
N PRO A 142 13.42 14.44 -24.26
CA PRO A 142 12.32 13.88 -25.02
C PRO A 142 12.44 14.18 -26.52
N GLU A 143 11.93 13.28 -27.36
CA GLU A 143 11.87 13.51 -28.80
C GLU A 143 10.79 14.56 -29.14
N PRO A 144 10.90 15.32 -30.25
CA PRO A 144 9.99 16.41 -30.56
C PRO A 144 8.50 16.02 -30.64
N ASP A 145 8.20 14.77 -30.97
CA ASP A 145 6.84 14.24 -31.08
C ASP A 145 6.32 13.52 -29.83
N GLU A 146 7.13 13.43 -28.77
CA GLU A 146 6.70 12.88 -27.49
C GLU A 146 5.80 13.87 -26.73
N GLU A 147 4.65 13.39 -26.26
CA GLU A 147 3.75 14.18 -25.41
C GLU A 147 4.39 14.35 -24.03
N VAL A 148 4.55 15.59 -23.60
CA VAL A 148 5.20 15.94 -22.33
C VAL A 148 4.31 16.67 -21.35
N GLU A 149 3.22 17.30 -21.82
CA GLU A 149 2.34 18.08 -20.98
C GLU A 149 0.88 17.91 -21.36
N GLN A 150 0.01 17.86 -20.36
CA GLN A 150 -1.43 17.73 -20.51
C GLN A 150 -2.16 18.79 -19.69
N HIS A 151 -3.15 19.43 -20.30
CA HIS A 151 -4.03 20.39 -19.64
C HIS A 151 -5.44 19.80 -19.62
N LEU A 152 -6.00 19.65 -18.43
CA LEU A 152 -7.37 19.20 -18.21
C LEU A 152 -8.13 20.25 -17.43
N THR A 153 -9.33 20.60 -17.91
CA THR A 153 -10.25 21.51 -17.20
C THR A 153 -11.65 20.93 -17.20
N ILE A 154 -12.29 20.93 -16.03
CA ILE A 154 -13.64 20.42 -15.78
C ILE A 154 -14.43 21.50 -15.05
N ASN A 155 -15.68 21.76 -15.45
CA ASN A 155 -16.59 22.63 -14.70
C ASN A 155 -17.77 21.86 -14.08
N ASP A 156 -18.48 22.52 -13.17
CA ASP A 156 -19.68 22.04 -12.47
C ASP A 156 -20.88 21.70 -13.37
N GLU A 157 -20.82 22.02 -14.67
CA GLU A 157 -21.80 21.59 -15.67
C GLU A 157 -21.38 20.31 -16.39
N GLY A 158 -20.23 19.73 -16.06
CA GLY A 158 -19.66 18.53 -16.70
C GLY A 158 -18.98 18.80 -18.04
N ARG A 159 -18.68 20.05 -18.39
CA ARG A 159 -17.92 20.39 -19.60
C ARG A 159 -16.44 20.20 -19.35
N ILE A 160 -15.79 19.52 -20.29
CA ILE A 160 -14.38 19.16 -20.23
C ILE A 160 -13.64 19.79 -21.40
N TRP A 161 -12.47 20.34 -21.10
CA TRP A 161 -11.48 20.80 -22.07
C TRP A 161 -10.16 20.08 -21.81
N PHE A 162 -9.74 19.27 -22.76
CA PHE A 162 -8.47 18.55 -22.72
C PHE A 162 -7.55 19.02 -23.85
N SER A 163 -6.26 19.21 -23.56
CA SER A 163 -5.21 19.41 -24.57
C SER A 163 -3.92 18.71 -24.15
N GLY A 164 -3.29 18.03 -25.09
CA GLY A 164 -1.97 17.40 -24.93
C GLY A 164 -0.94 18.11 -25.80
N TYR A 165 0.28 18.24 -25.28
CA TYR A 165 1.37 19.01 -25.85
C TYR A 165 2.63 18.17 -25.97
N ASN A 166 3.23 18.18 -27.15
CA ASN A 166 4.50 17.53 -27.42
C ASN A 166 5.66 18.45 -27.10
N PHE A 167 6.81 17.83 -26.79
CA PHE A 167 8.04 18.54 -26.47
C PHE A 167 8.44 19.54 -27.56
N GLY A 168 8.23 19.18 -28.83
CA GLY A 168 8.50 20.04 -29.98
C GLY A 168 9.99 20.23 -30.23
N HIS A 169 10.35 21.21 -31.06
CA HIS A 169 11.73 21.43 -31.49
C HIS A 169 12.57 22.31 -30.54
N GLY A 170 12.40 22.18 -29.22
CA GLY A 170 13.23 22.86 -28.22
C GLY A 170 13.06 24.39 -28.16
N GLY A 171 11.90 24.92 -28.56
CA GLY A 171 11.53 26.33 -28.34
C GLY A 171 11.04 26.61 -26.92
N GLU A 172 10.72 27.87 -26.60
CA GLU A 172 10.21 28.28 -25.27
C GLU A 172 8.82 27.69 -24.90
N ARG A 173 8.12 27.01 -25.83
CA ARG A 173 6.77 26.49 -25.62
C ARG A 173 6.58 25.14 -26.30
N TYR A 174 5.92 24.23 -25.59
CA TYR A 174 5.45 22.95 -26.12
C TYR A 174 4.43 23.13 -27.25
N GLU A 175 4.37 22.17 -28.16
CA GLU A 175 3.51 22.20 -29.34
C GLU A 175 2.22 21.43 -29.07
N LYS A 176 1.06 22.06 -29.25
CA LYS A 176 -0.23 21.39 -29.02
C LYS A 176 -0.44 20.29 -30.07
N ALA A 177 -0.41 19.03 -29.63
CA ALA A 177 -0.53 17.87 -30.50
C ALA A 177 -1.97 17.35 -30.61
N ARG A 178 -2.73 17.39 -29.51
CA ARG A 178 -4.13 16.94 -29.49
C ARG A 178 -5.01 17.77 -28.57
N SER A 179 -6.32 17.75 -28.83
CA SER A 179 -7.31 18.27 -27.90
C SER A 179 -8.67 17.65 -28.10
N ARG A 180 -9.45 17.63 -27.01
CA ARG A 180 -10.81 17.12 -27.01
C ARG A 180 -11.65 17.95 -26.06
N ASN A 181 -12.80 18.39 -26.53
CA ASN A 181 -13.80 19.05 -25.70
C ASN A 181 -15.08 18.24 -25.76
N PHE A 182 -15.66 17.93 -24.61
CA PHE A 182 -16.85 17.10 -24.51
C PHE A 182 -17.60 17.40 -23.21
N LYS A 183 -18.71 16.70 -22.99
CA LYS A 183 -19.53 16.84 -21.80
C LYS A 183 -19.82 15.44 -21.24
N ILE A 184 -19.74 15.30 -19.93
CA ILE A 184 -20.18 14.10 -19.18
C ILE A 184 -21.49 14.39 -18.45
N GLU A 185 -22.10 13.34 -17.91
CA GLU A 185 -23.32 13.50 -17.12
C GLU A 185 -23.04 14.26 -15.83
N LYS A 186 -24.07 14.96 -15.35
CA LYS A 186 -23.93 15.76 -14.12
C LYS A 186 -23.63 14.88 -12.91
N ALA A 187 -24.26 13.71 -12.80
CA ALA A 187 -24.01 12.77 -11.69
C ALA A 187 -22.54 12.33 -11.63
N ASP A 188 -21.91 12.08 -12.78
CA ASP A 188 -20.50 11.72 -12.88
C ASP A 188 -19.60 12.89 -12.48
N THR A 189 -19.98 14.11 -12.87
CA THR A 189 -19.28 15.35 -12.48
C THR A 189 -19.35 15.57 -10.98
N ASP A 190 -20.54 15.43 -10.39
CA ASP A 190 -20.79 15.63 -8.97
C ASP A 190 -19.98 14.59 -8.17
N LYS A 191 -20.01 13.30 -8.56
CA LYS A 191 -19.19 12.24 -7.94
C LYS A 191 -17.69 12.57 -7.96
N LEU A 192 -17.17 13.01 -9.11
CA LEU A 192 -15.76 13.37 -9.25
C LEU A 192 -15.41 14.59 -8.37
N PHE A 193 -16.25 15.62 -8.38
CA PHE A 193 -16.02 16.82 -7.59
C PHE A 193 -16.09 16.54 -6.09
N ASP A 194 -17.03 15.69 -5.65
CA ASP A 194 -17.13 15.28 -4.25
C ASP A 194 -15.85 14.57 -3.78
N ALA A 195 -15.29 13.66 -4.59
CA ALA A 195 -14.03 12.99 -4.26
C ALA A 195 -12.84 13.97 -4.19
N ILE A 196 -12.73 14.89 -5.16
CA ILE A 196 -11.68 15.91 -5.17
C ILE A 196 -11.81 16.84 -3.95
N VAL A 197 -13.03 17.28 -3.62
CA VAL A 197 -13.28 18.12 -2.44
C VAL A 197 -12.97 17.36 -1.16
N ALA A 198 -13.42 16.11 -1.03
CA ALA A 198 -13.18 15.28 0.15
C ALA A 198 -11.68 15.14 0.45
N TYR A 199 -10.86 14.93 -0.58
CA TYR A 199 -9.42 14.83 -0.43
C TYR A 199 -8.78 16.19 -0.08
N PHE A 200 -8.96 17.19 -0.94
CA PHE A 200 -8.22 18.46 -0.83
C PHE A 200 -8.75 19.42 0.24
N SER A 201 -9.87 19.12 0.91
CA SER A 201 -10.35 19.89 2.06
C SER A 201 -9.69 19.53 3.39
N ASN A 202 -8.98 18.40 3.49
CA ASN A 202 -8.36 17.93 4.74
C ASN A 202 -6.84 18.21 4.83
N GLY A 203 -6.28 18.87 3.82
CA GLY A 203 -4.82 18.92 3.60
C GLY A 203 -4.37 17.73 2.77
N TYR A 204 -3.27 17.88 2.03
CA TYR A 204 -2.67 16.78 1.28
C TYR A 204 -1.16 16.83 1.43
N ASP A 205 -0.54 15.66 1.40
CA ASP A 205 0.91 15.54 1.48
C ASP A 205 1.53 15.94 0.14
N GLU A 206 2.26 17.05 0.16
CA GLU A 206 3.00 17.53 -1.00
C GLU A 206 4.30 16.73 -1.14
N ILE A 207 4.27 15.70 -2.00
CA ILE A 207 5.48 14.96 -2.37
C ILE A 207 6.34 15.84 -3.28
N PHE A 208 7.58 16.07 -2.87
CA PHE A 208 8.57 16.82 -3.63
C PHE A 208 9.70 15.90 -4.10
N ALA A 209 9.52 15.32 -5.29
CA ALA A 209 10.54 14.53 -5.97
C ALA A 209 11.13 15.34 -7.14
N ALA A 210 12.46 15.42 -7.20
CA ALA A 210 13.18 16.28 -8.15
C ALA A 210 13.51 15.58 -9.49
N ASP A 211 13.38 14.26 -9.53
CA ASP A 211 13.74 13.38 -10.64
C ASP A 211 12.53 12.90 -11.46
N ILE A 212 11.32 13.29 -11.07
CA ILE A 212 10.06 12.98 -11.74
C ILE A 212 9.32 14.25 -12.15
N GLY A 213 8.41 14.13 -13.12
CA GLY A 213 7.56 15.24 -13.57
C GLY A 213 6.62 15.78 -12.50
N ASP A 214 6.02 16.93 -12.79
CA ASP A 214 5.21 17.72 -11.87
C ASP A 214 3.76 17.91 -12.33
N TRP A 215 2.88 18.24 -11.40
CA TRP A 215 1.54 18.71 -11.70
C TRP A 215 1.19 19.94 -10.87
N VAL A 216 0.35 20.81 -11.45
CA VAL A 216 -0.24 21.96 -10.79
C VAL A 216 -1.74 21.95 -11.05
N MET A 217 -2.52 22.02 -9.98
CA MET A 217 -3.96 22.03 -10.00
C MET A 217 -4.52 23.32 -9.38
N GLU A 218 -5.55 23.86 -10.01
CA GLU A 218 -6.34 24.99 -9.56
C GLU A 218 -7.79 24.55 -9.35
N LEU A 219 -8.29 24.73 -8.13
CA LEU A 219 -9.69 24.52 -7.76
C LEU A 219 -10.35 25.87 -7.53
N THR A 220 -11.36 26.22 -8.32
CA THR A 220 -12.13 27.45 -8.16
C THR A 220 -13.48 27.13 -7.53
N ASN A 221 -13.81 27.78 -6.42
CA ASN A 221 -15.10 27.62 -5.77
C ASN A 221 -16.19 28.52 -6.39
N THR A 222 -17.43 28.38 -5.92
CA THR A 222 -18.58 29.17 -6.39
C THR A 222 -18.47 30.67 -6.13
N ASP A 223 -17.69 31.08 -5.13
CA ASP A 223 -17.41 32.48 -4.80
C ASP A 223 -16.33 33.10 -5.70
N GLY A 224 -15.72 32.30 -6.58
CA GLY A 224 -14.66 32.72 -7.48
C GLY A 224 -13.26 32.74 -6.86
N LYS A 225 -13.10 32.20 -5.65
CA LYS A 225 -11.78 32.01 -5.01
C LYS A 225 -11.11 30.77 -5.60
N THR A 226 -9.83 30.91 -5.97
CA THR A 226 -9.02 29.82 -6.52
C THR A 226 -8.00 29.36 -5.49
N TYR A 227 -7.93 28.04 -5.31
CA TYR A 227 -6.99 27.33 -4.45
C TYR A 227 -6.01 26.58 -5.35
N LYS A 228 -4.72 26.61 -5.00
CA LYS A 228 -3.65 26.02 -5.80
C LYS A 228 -3.02 24.84 -5.07
N PHE A 229 -2.89 23.75 -5.80
CA PHE A 229 -2.29 22.50 -5.36
C PHE A 229 -1.22 22.11 -6.38
N ARG A 230 -0.20 21.39 -5.94
CA ARG A 230 0.89 20.93 -6.79
C ARG A 230 1.57 19.70 -6.19
N GLY A 231 2.30 18.96 -7.00
CA GLY A 231 3.08 17.82 -6.52
C GLY A 231 3.83 17.15 -7.66
N SER A 232 4.54 16.09 -7.31
CA SER A 232 5.21 15.20 -8.26
C SER A 232 4.23 14.16 -8.84
N LEU A 233 4.49 13.68 -10.05
CA LEU A 233 3.70 12.66 -10.76
C LEU A 233 3.89 11.23 -10.22
N CYS A 234 3.81 11.08 -8.91
CA CYS A 234 3.89 9.80 -8.19
C CYS A 234 2.85 9.72 -7.06
N ALA A 235 1.82 10.56 -7.10
CA ALA A 235 0.85 10.63 -6.03
C ALA A 235 -0.14 9.46 -6.06
N ASP A 236 -0.35 8.86 -4.89
CA ASP A 236 -1.35 7.83 -4.62
C ASP A 236 -2.50 8.44 -3.80
N PHE A 237 -3.21 9.40 -4.41
CA PHE A 237 -4.34 10.03 -3.75
C PHE A 237 -5.57 9.12 -3.80
N GLU A 238 -5.97 8.61 -2.64
CA GLU A 238 -7.08 7.68 -2.49
C GLU A 238 -8.23 8.30 -1.67
N VAL A 239 -9.46 8.05 -2.11
CA VAL A 239 -10.69 8.35 -1.37
C VAL A 239 -11.58 7.10 -1.39
N ASP A 240 -11.92 6.58 -0.20
CA ASP A 240 -12.76 5.39 -0.04
C ASP A 240 -12.27 4.16 -0.86
N GLY A 241 -10.96 3.88 -0.87
CA GLY A 241 -10.39 2.77 -1.65
C GLY A 241 -10.22 3.06 -3.15
N ILE A 242 -10.57 4.27 -3.60
CA ILE A 242 -10.52 4.64 -5.02
C ILE A 242 -9.42 5.66 -5.26
N ASP A 243 -8.46 5.29 -6.10
CA ASP A 243 -7.44 6.22 -6.61
C ASP A 243 -8.08 7.34 -7.45
N LEU A 244 -7.74 8.59 -7.15
CA LEU A 244 -8.31 9.78 -7.80
C LEU A 244 -7.88 9.90 -9.27
N SER A 245 -6.66 9.49 -9.64
CA SER A 245 -6.21 9.53 -11.04
C SER A 245 -7.02 8.54 -11.87
N ASP A 246 -7.23 7.33 -11.37
CA ASP A 246 -8.08 6.31 -11.99
C ASP A 246 -9.55 6.74 -12.03
N LEU A 247 -10.09 7.31 -10.95
CA LEU A 247 -11.45 7.87 -10.95
C LEU A 247 -11.63 8.90 -12.07
N ILE A 248 -10.65 9.80 -12.26
CA ILE A 248 -10.68 10.79 -13.35
C ILE A 248 -10.63 10.10 -14.72
N ARG A 249 -9.72 9.16 -14.94
CA ARG A 249 -9.60 8.44 -16.22
C ARG A 249 -10.88 7.70 -16.58
N ASP A 250 -11.43 6.94 -15.63
CA ASP A 250 -12.61 6.11 -15.82
C ASP A 250 -13.85 6.96 -16.08
N THR A 251 -14.02 8.04 -15.30
CA THR A 251 -15.15 8.98 -15.46
C THR A 251 -15.11 9.72 -16.80
N LEU A 252 -13.91 10.10 -17.26
CA LEU A 252 -13.73 10.86 -18.50
C LEU A 252 -13.62 9.97 -19.75
N GLY A 253 -13.41 8.67 -19.60
CA GLY A 253 -13.08 7.76 -20.70
C GLY A 253 -11.78 8.15 -21.41
N LEU A 254 -10.79 8.61 -20.65
CA LEU A 254 -9.48 9.04 -21.13
C LEU A 254 -8.36 8.29 -20.37
N PRO A 255 -7.99 7.07 -20.80
CA PRO A 255 -7.07 6.21 -20.04
C PRO A 255 -5.64 6.75 -19.93
N ASN A 256 -5.20 7.59 -20.87
CA ASN A 256 -3.81 8.05 -20.96
C ASN A 256 -3.58 9.43 -20.30
N LEU A 257 -4.45 9.84 -19.36
CA LEU A 257 -4.25 11.09 -18.63
C LEU A 257 -3.15 10.94 -17.58
N TYR A 258 -2.27 11.94 -17.47
CA TYR A 258 -1.20 11.98 -16.47
C TYR A 258 -1.70 12.33 -15.07
N VAL A 259 -2.59 13.34 -14.97
CA VAL A 259 -3.20 13.79 -13.71
C VAL A 259 -2.19 13.90 -12.54
N PHE A 260 -2.25 13.03 -11.53
CA PHE A 260 -1.42 13.09 -10.32
C PHE A 260 -0.27 12.06 -10.29
N ASP A 261 -0.30 11.02 -11.14
CA ASP A 261 0.58 9.84 -11.08
C ASP A 261 1.33 9.57 -12.40
N GLY A 262 1.18 10.44 -13.40
CA GLY A 262 1.79 10.30 -14.73
C GLY A 262 1.23 9.15 -15.58
N ASN A 263 0.20 8.44 -15.11
CA ASN A 263 -0.22 7.13 -15.63
C ASN A 263 0.89 6.07 -15.62
N ASN A 264 1.80 6.16 -14.65
CA ASN A 264 2.94 5.24 -14.53
C ASN A 264 2.69 4.07 -13.56
N LYS A 265 1.49 4.00 -12.95
CA LYS A 265 1.15 2.88 -12.07
C LYS A 265 1.04 1.58 -12.88
N PRO A 266 1.61 0.47 -12.38
CA PRO A 266 1.41 -0.85 -12.96
C PRO A 266 -0.08 -1.14 -13.17
N ASP A 267 -0.37 -1.97 -14.15
CA ASP A 267 -1.74 -2.45 -14.34
C ASP A 267 -2.19 -3.29 -13.13
N LYS A 268 -3.50 -3.49 -12.98
CA LYS A 268 -4.06 -4.36 -11.95
C LYS A 268 -4.59 -5.64 -12.55
N ILE A 269 -4.24 -6.77 -11.95
CA ILE A 269 -4.82 -8.06 -12.28
C ILE A 269 -6.24 -8.11 -11.72
N LYS A 270 -7.24 -8.28 -12.60
CA LYS A 270 -8.64 -8.46 -12.21
C LYS A 270 -8.95 -9.92 -11.91
N ARG A 271 -8.39 -10.82 -12.71
CA ARG A 271 -8.74 -12.24 -12.62
C ARG A 271 -7.63 -13.12 -13.16
N ILE A 272 -7.39 -14.23 -12.47
CA ILE A 272 -6.55 -15.32 -12.95
C ILE A 272 -7.40 -16.59 -13.00
N VAL A 273 -7.36 -17.30 -14.12
CA VAL A 273 -7.95 -18.63 -14.28
C VAL A 273 -6.84 -19.59 -14.70
N LEU A 274 -6.57 -20.60 -13.87
CA LEU A 274 -5.69 -21.72 -14.20
C LEU A 274 -6.55 -22.97 -14.42
N ASP A 275 -6.62 -23.41 -15.67
CA ASP A 275 -7.19 -24.68 -16.08
C ASP A 275 -6.08 -25.72 -16.18
N TYR A 276 -6.25 -26.87 -15.54
CA TYR A 276 -5.36 -28.02 -15.62
C TYR A 276 -6.14 -29.23 -16.13
N HIS A 277 -5.53 -29.97 -17.06
CA HIS A 277 -6.11 -31.17 -17.65
C HIS A 277 -5.08 -32.30 -17.64
N ARG A 278 -5.43 -33.42 -17.02
CA ARG A 278 -4.63 -34.64 -17.05
C ARG A 278 -5.43 -35.80 -17.58
N VAL A 279 -4.88 -36.46 -18.59
CA VAL A 279 -5.43 -37.70 -19.15
C VAL A 279 -4.45 -38.84 -18.90
N THR A 280 -4.86 -39.85 -18.14
CA THR A 280 -4.03 -41.03 -17.86
C THR A 280 -4.68 -42.29 -18.41
N LYS A 281 -3.93 -43.11 -19.15
CA LYS A 281 -4.34 -44.44 -19.63
C LYS A 281 -3.91 -45.50 -18.61
N ILE A 282 -4.89 -46.16 -18.01
CA ILE A 282 -4.68 -47.16 -16.98
C ILE A 282 -5.02 -48.53 -17.55
N LYS A 283 -4.08 -49.48 -17.47
CA LYS A 283 -4.35 -50.88 -17.80
C LYS A 283 -4.94 -51.56 -16.57
N PRO A 284 -6.22 -51.95 -16.56
CA PRO A 284 -6.81 -52.57 -15.38
C PRO A 284 -6.27 -53.99 -15.19
N LYS A 285 -6.25 -54.42 -13.93
CA LYS A 285 -5.79 -55.77 -13.56
C LYS A 285 -6.71 -56.87 -14.09
N GLU A 286 -8.00 -56.58 -14.22
CA GLU A 286 -9.02 -57.48 -14.77
C GLU A 286 -9.78 -56.73 -15.87
N VAL A 287 -9.89 -57.37 -17.03
CA VAL A 287 -10.66 -56.86 -18.17
C VAL A 287 -11.94 -57.68 -18.25
N PRO A 288 -13.14 -57.07 -18.16
CA PRO A 288 -14.40 -57.80 -18.25
C PRO A 288 -14.52 -58.60 -19.54
N GLU A 289 -15.10 -59.79 -19.46
CA GLU A 289 -15.29 -60.68 -20.62
C GLU A 289 -16.16 -59.98 -21.68
N GLY A 290 -15.61 -59.77 -22.88
CA GLY A 290 -16.27 -59.05 -23.98
C GLY A 290 -15.88 -57.56 -24.12
N ALA A 291 -15.01 -57.03 -23.26
CA ALA A 291 -14.47 -55.67 -23.45
C ALA A 291 -13.53 -55.62 -24.67
N THR A 292 -13.66 -54.57 -25.48
CA THR A 292 -12.85 -54.33 -26.69
C THR A 292 -11.70 -53.34 -26.48
N TRP A 293 -11.57 -52.81 -25.27
CA TRP A 293 -10.56 -51.82 -24.88
C TRP A 293 -9.45 -52.47 -24.05
N GLU A 294 -8.20 -52.03 -24.25
CA GLU A 294 -7.03 -52.49 -23.46
C GLU A 294 -6.75 -51.59 -22.25
N PHE A 295 -7.13 -50.31 -22.34
CA PHE A 295 -6.92 -49.29 -21.31
C PHE A 295 -8.24 -48.61 -20.94
N VAL A 296 -8.32 -48.18 -19.68
CA VAL A 296 -9.33 -47.24 -19.21
C VAL A 296 -8.70 -45.85 -19.17
N THR A 297 -9.41 -44.85 -19.68
CA THR A 297 -8.98 -43.46 -19.61
C THR A 297 -9.47 -42.82 -18.33
N TRP A 298 -8.56 -42.30 -17.52
CA TRP A 298 -8.85 -41.42 -16.40
C TRP A 298 -8.69 -39.98 -16.85
N ASP A 299 -9.80 -39.24 -16.88
CA ASP A 299 -9.86 -37.86 -17.33
C ASP A 299 -10.08 -36.95 -16.12
N TYR A 300 -9.02 -36.24 -15.71
CA TYR A 300 -8.98 -35.36 -14.56
C TYR A 300 -8.87 -33.92 -15.01
N THR A 301 -9.76 -33.06 -14.54
CA THR A 301 -9.63 -31.60 -14.72
C THR A 301 -9.64 -30.88 -13.39
N GLU A 302 -8.91 -29.78 -13.32
CA GLU A 302 -8.83 -28.93 -12.15
C GLU A 302 -8.82 -27.48 -12.61
N GLN A 303 -9.52 -26.63 -11.86
CA GLN A 303 -9.64 -25.22 -12.17
C GLN A 303 -9.47 -24.40 -10.90
N LEU A 304 -8.58 -23.42 -10.98
CA LEU A 304 -8.40 -22.39 -9.97
C LEU A 304 -8.85 -21.05 -10.57
N ILE A 305 -9.74 -20.34 -9.90
CA ILE A 305 -10.22 -19.01 -10.30
C ILE A 305 -9.96 -18.06 -9.15
N ILE A 306 -9.22 -16.99 -9.39
CA ILE A 306 -9.03 -15.88 -8.45
C ILE A 306 -9.65 -14.66 -9.11
N ASP A 307 -10.66 -14.05 -8.48
CA ASP A 307 -11.49 -13.00 -9.07
C ASP A 307 -11.58 -11.83 -8.10
N ARG A 308 -10.98 -10.69 -8.49
CA ARG A 308 -10.91 -9.47 -7.69
C ARG A 308 -12.29 -8.88 -7.44
N GLU A 309 -13.10 -8.72 -8.50
CA GLU A 309 -14.40 -8.05 -8.42
C GLU A 309 -15.40 -8.84 -7.55
N LYS A 310 -15.33 -10.17 -7.60
CA LYS A 310 -16.16 -11.02 -6.74
C LYS A 310 -15.58 -11.22 -5.34
N GLU A 311 -14.33 -10.82 -5.11
CA GLU A 311 -13.54 -11.16 -3.92
C GLU A 311 -13.54 -12.65 -3.61
N THR A 312 -13.30 -13.47 -4.64
CA THR A 312 -13.36 -14.93 -4.49
C THR A 312 -12.15 -15.66 -5.03
N LEU A 313 -11.81 -16.75 -4.35
CA LEU A 313 -10.97 -17.83 -4.86
C LEU A 313 -11.81 -19.11 -4.95
N GLU A 314 -11.93 -19.68 -6.14
CA GLU A 314 -12.61 -20.95 -6.38
C GLU A 314 -11.63 -22.03 -6.83
N HIS A 315 -11.69 -23.19 -6.18
CA HIS A 315 -10.90 -24.37 -6.52
C HIS A 315 -11.82 -25.55 -6.82
N ILE A 316 -11.81 -26.00 -8.06
CA ILE A 316 -12.75 -27.00 -8.60
C ILE A 316 -11.96 -28.18 -9.15
N GLN A 317 -12.25 -29.38 -8.69
CA GLN A 317 -11.62 -30.62 -9.16
C GLN A 317 -12.69 -31.56 -9.71
N ASN A 318 -12.50 -32.06 -10.93
CA ASN A 318 -13.29 -33.12 -11.52
C ASN A 318 -12.41 -34.37 -11.61
N ILE A 319 -12.70 -35.33 -10.74
CA ILE A 319 -11.85 -36.52 -10.51
C ILE A 319 -12.26 -37.69 -11.43
N GLY A 320 -13.37 -37.55 -12.14
CA GLY A 320 -13.94 -38.53 -13.06
C GLY A 320 -15.46 -38.38 -13.15
N THR A 321 -16.12 -39.30 -13.83
CA THR A 321 -17.58 -39.23 -14.03
C THR A 321 -18.34 -39.21 -12.71
N GLY A 322 -19.06 -38.12 -12.45
CA GLY A 322 -19.89 -37.94 -11.25
C GLY A 322 -19.15 -37.49 -9.99
N CYS A 323 -17.83 -37.31 -10.04
CA CYS A 323 -17.02 -36.89 -8.88
C CYS A 323 -16.51 -35.46 -9.08
N LYS A 324 -17.20 -34.49 -8.47
CA LYS A 324 -16.81 -33.07 -8.45
C LYS A 324 -16.59 -32.59 -7.02
N VAL A 325 -15.44 -31.98 -6.76
CA VAL A 325 -15.13 -31.29 -5.52
C VAL A 325 -15.01 -29.80 -5.84
N SER A 326 -15.57 -28.94 -5.00
CA SER A 326 -15.50 -27.49 -5.18
C SER A 326 -15.32 -26.82 -3.83
N ARG A 327 -14.39 -25.87 -3.78
CA ARG A 327 -14.09 -25.03 -2.62
C ARG A 327 -14.18 -23.58 -3.08
N LYS A 328 -14.82 -22.73 -2.27
CA LYS A 328 -14.95 -21.30 -2.54
C LYS A 328 -14.55 -20.54 -1.28
N TYR A 329 -13.62 -19.62 -1.42
CA TYR A 329 -13.20 -18.66 -0.41
C TYR A 329 -13.72 -17.30 -0.86
N GLU A 330 -14.36 -16.58 0.06
CA GLU A 330 -14.92 -15.24 -0.16
C GLU A 330 -14.42 -14.36 0.97
N ILE A 331 -13.38 -13.57 0.68
CA ILE A 331 -12.55 -12.90 1.69
C ILE A 331 -12.40 -11.44 1.27
N GLU A 332 -13.14 -10.56 1.94
CA GLU A 332 -13.12 -9.11 1.73
C GLU A 332 -11.71 -8.55 1.94
N GLY A 333 -11.22 -7.80 0.95
CA GLY A 333 -9.86 -7.24 0.86
C GLY A 333 -8.75 -8.28 0.67
N GLY A 334 -8.91 -9.52 1.16
CA GLY A 334 -7.88 -10.55 1.10
C GLY A 334 -7.57 -11.05 -0.32
N ILE A 335 -8.58 -11.12 -1.19
CA ILE A 335 -8.37 -11.52 -2.59
C ILE A 335 -7.70 -10.40 -3.40
N GLU A 336 -8.02 -9.14 -3.11
CA GLU A 336 -7.35 -8.01 -3.73
C GLU A 336 -5.87 -7.98 -3.34
N GLY A 337 -5.59 -8.12 -2.04
CA GLY A 337 -4.22 -8.21 -1.52
C GLY A 337 -3.42 -9.34 -2.16
N LEU A 338 -3.99 -10.55 -2.26
CA LEU A 338 -3.34 -11.68 -2.94
C LEU A 338 -2.99 -11.37 -4.40
N LEU A 339 -3.86 -10.65 -5.13
CA LEU A 339 -3.60 -10.30 -6.52
C LEU A 339 -2.63 -9.12 -6.67
N ASP A 340 -2.56 -8.23 -5.68
CA ASP A 340 -1.62 -7.10 -5.64
C ASP A 340 -0.18 -7.55 -5.32
N ASP A 341 0.01 -8.74 -4.74
CA ASP A 341 1.32 -9.36 -4.52
C ASP A 341 2.01 -9.80 -5.83
N PHE A 342 1.26 -9.90 -6.94
CA PHE A 342 1.83 -10.30 -8.23
C PHE A 342 2.11 -9.10 -9.14
N ASP A 343 3.30 -9.09 -9.74
CA ASP A 343 3.67 -8.09 -10.75
C ASP A 343 2.83 -8.28 -12.04
N ALA A 344 1.90 -7.36 -12.28
CA ALA A 344 1.00 -7.44 -13.43
C ALA A 344 1.73 -7.37 -14.79
N GLU A 345 2.91 -6.74 -14.86
CA GLU A 345 3.67 -6.59 -16.10
C GLU A 345 4.44 -7.87 -16.44
N ASP A 346 5.07 -8.47 -15.43
CA ASP A 346 6.02 -9.57 -15.64
C ASP A 346 5.46 -10.98 -15.32
N LEU A 347 4.33 -11.10 -14.60
CA LEU A 347 3.77 -12.40 -14.20
C LEU A 347 3.57 -13.34 -15.40
N PHE A 348 4.20 -14.51 -15.32
CA PHE A 348 4.29 -15.54 -16.33
C PHE A 348 4.90 -15.04 -17.65
N GLY A 349 5.95 -14.22 -17.57
CA GLY A 349 6.61 -13.60 -18.72
C GLY A 349 7.50 -14.54 -19.52
N ASN A 350 8.07 -15.59 -18.89
CA ASN A 350 9.04 -16.48 -19.51
C ASN A 350 8.71 -17.96 -19.32
N ILE A 351 8.91 -18.76 -20.37
CA ILE A 351 8.78 -20.22 -20.36
C ILE A 351 10.00 -20.79 -21.09
N VAL A 352 10.79 -21.63 -20.39
CA VAL A 352 12.00 -22.26 -20.97
C VAL A 352 11.65 -23.17 -22.15
N GLY A 353 10.58 -23.96 -22.01
CA GLY A 353 10.14 -24.95 -22.99
C GLY A 353 10.95 -26.25 -22.91
N ASN A 354 10.33 -27.33 -23.38
CA ASN A 354 10.99 -28.63 -23.48
C ASN A 354 11.87 -28.71 -24.74
N PRO A 355 13.02 -29.40 -24.68
CA PRO A 355 13.87 -29.61 -25.86
C PRO A 355 13.19 -30.56 -26.88
N ASP A 356 13.58 -30.46 -28.15
CA ASP A 356 12.98 -31.25 -29.25
C ASP A 356 13.10 -32.78 -29.08
N ASP A 357 14.06 -33.26 -28.30
CA ASP A 357 14.31 -34.68 -28.02
C ASP A 357 13.67 -35.16 -26.70
N ALA A 358 12.82 -34.35 -26.08
CA ALA A 358 12.04 -34.74 -24.91
C ALA A 358 11.17 -35.97 -25.21
N VAL A 359 11.16 -36.92 -24.27
CA VAL A 359 10.43 -38.18 -24.41
C VAL A 359 9.05 -38.03 -23.78
N GLU A 360 8.02 -38.07 -24.62
CA GLU A 360 6.63 -38.06 -24.19
C GLU A 360 6.19 -39.38 -23.55
N ASN A 361 5.36 -39.29 -22.50
CA ASN A 361 4.72 -40.46 -21.92
C ASN A 361 3.44 -40.81 -22.72
N PRO A 362 3.38 -41.94 -23.47
CA PRO A 362 2.23 -42.26 -24.30
C PRO A 362 0.94 -42.58 -23.51
N ASN A 363 1.07 -42.76 -22.20
CA ASN A 363 0.00 -43.12 -21.27
C ASN A 363 -0.43 -41.95 -20.37
N GLU A 364 0.22 -40.79 -20.42
CA GLU A 364 -0.17 -39.65 -19.61
C GLU A 364 0.10 -38.34 -20.32
N THR A 365 -0.90 -37.47 -20.40
CA THR A 365 -0.73 -36.06 -20.76
C THR A 365 -1.12 -35.18 -19.58
N LYS A 366 -0.43 -34.06 -19.41
CA LYS A 366 -0.72 -33.03 -18.41
C LYS A 366 -0.56 -31.69 -19.08
N ASP A 367 -1.66 -30.98 -19.25
CA ASP A 367 -1.71 -29.73 -19.98
C ASP A 367 -2.31 -28.66 -19.06
N TYR A 368 -1.94 -27.40 -19.30
CA TYR A 368 -2.55 -26.28 -18.61
C TYR A 368 -2.88 -25.12 -19.55
N LYS A 369 -3.81 -24.28 -19.08
CA LYS A 369 -4.10 -22.97 -19.64
C LYS A 369 -4.25 -21.97 -18.52
N ILE A 370 -3.43 -20.93 -18.52
CA ILE A 370 -3.58 -19.76 -17.65
C ILE A 370 -4.20 -18.63 -18.46
N THR A 371 -5.21 -17.98 -17.91
CA THR A 371 -5.85 -16.79 -18.46
C THR A 371 -5.79 -15.67 -17.44
N ILE A 372 -5.21 -14.53 -17.80
CA ILE A 372 -5.13 -13.34 -16.95
C ILE A 372 -5.94 -12.21 -17.59
N ASP A 373 -6.89 -11.68 -16.84
CA ASP A 373 -7.64 -10.48 -17.19
C ASP A 373 -7.08 -9.28 -16.42
N TYR A 374 -6.72 -8.21 -17.14
CA TYR A 374 -6.18 -6.99 -16.54
C TYR A 374 -7.19 -5.84 -16.54
N LYS A 375 -6.88 -4.77 -15.81
CA LYS A 375 -7.70 -3.54 -15.80
C LYS A 375 -7.51 -2.74 -17.08
N LYS A 376 -6.28 -2.51 -17.53
CA LYS A 376 -5.94 -1.67 -18.70
C LYS A 376 -5.55 -2.50 -19.93
N ASN A 377 -4.75 -3.55 -19.73
CA ASN A 377 -4.13 -4.36 -20.77
C ASN A 377 -5.08 -5.44 -21.33
N PRO A 378 -4.84 -5.91 -22.57
CA PRO A 378 -5.57 -7.03 -23.12
C PRO A 378 -5.31 -8.33 -22.33
N GLN A 379 -6.26 -9.26 -22.41
CA GLN A 379 -6.14 -10.58 -21.79
C GLN A 379 -4.86 -11.31 -22.25
N LYS A 380 -4.13 -11.89 -21.29
CA LYS A 380 -2.98 -12.77 -21.54
C LYS A 380 -3.43 -14.22 -21.41
N ILE A 381 -3.13 -15.04 -22.42
CA ILE A 381 -3.41 -16.48 -22.42
C ILE A 381 -2.09 -17.23 -22.59
N ILE A 382 -1.87 -18.20 -21.72
CA ILE A 382 -0.66 -19.01 -21.67
C ILE A 382 -1.09 -20.46 -21.66
N THR A 383 -0.44 -21.30 -22.45
CA THR A 383 -0.72 -22.73 -22.54
C THR A 383 0.58 -23.50 -22.64
N GLY A 384 0.63 -24.67 -22.02
CA GLY A 384 1.80 -25.53 -22.08
C GLY A 384 1.55 -26.89 -21.45
N THR A 385 2.61 -27.68 -21.38
CA THR A 385 2.64 -28.94 -20.65
C THR A 385 2.94 -28.66 -19.17
N PHE A 386 2.26 -29.38 -18.28
CA PHE A 386 2.42 -29.19 -16.84
C PHE A 386 3.60 -30.02 -16.31
N ASP A 387 4.78 -29.54 -16.65
CA ASP A 387 6.08 -30.03 -16.21
C ASP A 387 7.03 -28.86 -15.95
N LYS A 388 8.22 -29.14 -15.41
CA LYS A 388 9.16 -28.12 -14.95
C LYS A 388 9.56 -27.11 -16.04
N ASN A 389 9.72 -27.53 -17.29
CA ASN A 389 10.15 -26.62 -18.35
C ASN A 389 8.98 -26.09 -19.18
N GLY A 390 7.81 -26.75 -19.11
CA GLY A 390 6.58 -26.28 -19.76
C GLY A 390 5.83 -25.20 -18.96
N LEU A 391 6.09 -25.07 -17.65
CA LEU A 391 5.53 -24.03 -16.79
C LEU A 391 6.33 -22.71 -16.90
N PRO A 392 5.70 -21.56 -16.60
CA PRO A 392 6.42 -20.31 -16.41
C PRO A 392 7.41 -20.39 -15.25
N ASP A 393 8.54 -19.68 -15.36
CA ASP A 393 9.63 -19.73 -14.37
C ASP A 393 9.20 -19.29 -12.96
N ASP A 394 8.22 -18.39 -12.89
CA ASP A 394 7.61 -17.80 -11.69
C ASP A 394 6.35 -18.54 -11.23
N PHE A 395 6.00 -19.68 -11.83
CA PHE A 395 4.83 -20.47 -11.41
C PHE A 395 4.96 -21.02 -9.98
N GLU A 396 6.17 -21.33 -9.52
CA GLU A 396 6.41 -21.82 -8.15
C GLU A 396 6.02 -20.75 -7.11
N GLU A 397 6.44 -19.51 -7.32
CA GLU A 397 6.10 -18.36 -6.46
C GLU A 397 4.59 -18.12 -6.43
N PHE A 398 3.94 -18.13 -7.60
CA PHE A 398 2.48 -18.05 -7.70
C PHE A 398 1.78 -19.18 -6.92
N ALA A 399 2.23 -20.42 -7.11
CA ALA A 399 1.63 -21.58 -6.46
C ALA A 399 1.79 -21.52 -4.93
N ASP A 400 2.95 -21.10 -4.44
CA ASP A 400 3.23 -20.94 -3.02
C ASP A 400 2.38 -19.84 -2.37
N ALA A 401 2.23 -18.69 -3.02
CA ALA A 401 1.38 -17.61 -2.54
C ALA A 401 -0.09 -18.06 -2.42
N VAL A 402 -0.63 -18.68 -3.48
CA VAL A 402 -2.01 -19.20 -3.49
C VAL A 402 -2.20 -20.32 -2.46
N PHE A 403 -1.24 -21.24 -2.36
CA PHE A 403 -1.29 -22.32 -1.39
C PHE A 403 -1.24 -21.79 0.04
N GLY A 404 -0.37 -20.82 0.31
CA GLY A 404 -0.29 -20.12 1.59
C GLY A 404 -1.61 -19.46 1.97
N PHE A 405 -2.22 -18.74 1.03
CA PHE A 405 -3.54 -18.12 1.21
C PHE A 405 -4.61 -19.15 1.57
N ILE A 406 -4.72 -20.25 0.82
CA ILE A 406 -5.69 -21.32 1.10
C ILE A 406 -5.43 -21.97 2.46
N ARG A 407 -4.17 -22.26 2.77
CA ARG A 407 -3.77 -22.93 4.00
C ARG A 407 -4.05 -22.09 5.24
N PHE A 408 -3.89 -20.77 5.15
CA PHE A 408 -4.16 -19.85 6.24
C PHE A 408 -5.60 -19.99 6.77
N TYR A 409 -6.58 -20.14 5.87
CA TYR A 409 -7.99 -20.36 6.24
C TYR A 409 -8.32 -21.83 6.55
N GLY A 410 -7.57 -22.77 5.97
CA GLY A 410 -7.62 -24.18 6.33
C GLY A 410 -8.98 -24.86 6.12
N LEU A 411 -9.28 -25.86 6.96
CA LEU A 411 -10.52 -26.67 6.89
C LEU A 411 -11.54 -26.32 7.98
N GLY A 412 -11.25 -25.32 8.81
CA GLY A 412 -12.03 -24.98 9.99
C GLY A 412 -11.95 -26.02 11.12
N GLU A 413 -12.63 -25.73 12.23
CA GLU A 413 -12.48 -26.47 13.50
C GLU A 413 -13.52 -27.58 13.71
N ILE A 414 -14.61 -27.60 12.93
CA ILE A 414 -15.79 -28.46 13.20
C ILE A 414 -15.46 -29.96 13.16
N LEU A 415 -14.47 -30.35 12.36
CA LEU A 415 -14.00 -31.72 12.22
C LEU A 415 -12.74 -32.00 13.05
N ASP A 416 -12.21 -31.01 13.78
CA ASP A 416 -11.06 -31.18 14.64
C ASP A 416 -11.49 -31.78 16.00
N PRO A 417 -11.10 -33.03 16.31
CA PRO A 417 -11.40 -33.65 17.61
C PRO A 417 -10.82 -32.86 18.79
N SER A 418 -9.76 -32.08 18.58
CA SER A 418 -9.19 -31.21 19.59
C SER A 418 -10.17 -30.10 20.02
N VAL A 419 -11.16 -29.77 19.18
CA VAL A 419 -12.15 -28.73 19.47
C VAL A 419 -13.45 -29.35 19.99
N TYR A 420 -14.10 -30.24 19.24
CA TYR A 420 -15.39 -30.83 19.68
C TYR A 420 -15.24 -31.89 20.78
N GLY A 421 -14.04 -32.47 20.93
CA GLY A 421 -13.72 -33.41 22.00
C GLY A 421 -13.45 -32.74 23.35
N LYS A 422 -13.27 -31.40 23.38
CA LYS A 422 -13.08 -30.65 24.63
C LYS A 422 -14.36 -30.70 25.47
N VAL A 423 -14.25 -31.31 26.65
CA VAL A 423 -15.30 -31.27 27.66
C VAL A 423 -15.33 -29.88 28.27
N LYS A 424 -16.52 -29.27 28.35
CA LYS A 424 -16.69 -28.01 29.09
C LYS A 424 -16.37 -28.25 30.57
N ARG A 425 -15.33 -27.58 31.07
CA ARG A 425 -14.96 -27.56 32.48
C ARG A 425 -16.13 -27.06 33.34
N LEU A 426 -16.39 -27.73 34.47
CA LEU A 426 -17.25 -27.19 35.53
C LEU A 426 -16.44 -26.25 36.43
N THR A 427 -17.09 -25.25 37.03
CA THR A 427 -16.43 -24.33 37.98
C THR A 427 -15.79 -25.05 39.18
N THR A 428 -16.19 -26.29 39.44
CA THR A 428 -15.65 -27.15 40.50
C THR A 428 -14.47 -28.03 40.06
N ASP A 429 -14.18 -28.11 38.76
CA ASP A 429 -13.10 -28.95 38.25
C ASP A 429 -11.75 -28.26 38.39
N TYR A 430 -10.70 -29.06 38.61
CA TYR A 430 -9.30 -28.61 38.57
C TYR A 430 -8.75 -28.70 37.15
N ILE A 431 -7.97 -27.69 36.73
CA ILE A 431 -7.22 -27.71 35.48
C ILE A 431 -5.87 -28.39 35.72
N TYR A 432 -5.63 -29.51 35.05
CA TYR A 432 -4.34 -30.19 35.04
C TYR A 432 -3.70 -30.02 33.65
N CYS A 433 -2.62 -29.26 33.59
CA CYS A 433 -1.79 -29.12 32.40
C CYS A 433 -0.67 -30.16 32.44
N SER A 434 -0.56 -30.97 31.38
CA SER A 434 0.59 -31.84 31.15
C SER A 434 1.65 -31.04 30.41
N VAL A 435 2.84 -30.93 30.98
CA VAL A 435 3.95 -30.15 30.42
C VAL A 435 5.14 -31.03 30.11
N VAL A 436 5.89 -30.68 29.06
CA VAL A 436 7.17 -31.31 28.71
C VAL A 436 8.30 -30.31 28.81
N PHE A 437 9.48 -30.82 29.10
CA PHE A 437 10.73 -30.07 29.10
C PHE A 437 11.45 -30.35 27.78
N ASP A 438 12.24 -29.39 27.26
CA ASP A 438 12.88 -29.43 25.93
C ASP A 438 13.63 -30.73 25.58
N GLU A 439 14.07 -31.51 26.58
CA GLU A 439 14.82 -32.76 26.38
C GLU A 439 14.07 -34.03 26.86
N GLY A 440 12.80 -33.91 27.27
CA GLY A 440 12.06 -34.99 27.94
C GLY A 440 10.93 -35.60 27.12
N GLN A 441 10.94 -36.93 26.94
CA GLN A 441 9.78 -37.68 26.39
C GLN A 441 8.63 -37.87 27.40
N LYS A 442 8.80 -37.44 28.66
CA LYS A 442 7.85 -37.67 29.74
C LYS A 442 7.20 -36.36 30.16
N SER A 443 5.88 -36.34 30.17
CA SER A 443 5.11 -35.20 30.64
C SER A 443 4.86 -35.25 32.16
N TYR A 444 4.66 -34.07 32.74
CA TYR A 444 4.37 -33.89 34.16
C TYR A 444 3.13 -33.02 34.35
N TYR A 445 2.31 -33.35 35.35
CA TYR A 445 1.11 -32.58 35.64
C TYR A 445 1.41 -31.38 36.55
N TYR A 446 0.88 -30.23 36.15
CA TYR A 446 0.79 -29.01 36.96
C TYR A 446 -0.65 -28.51 37.02
N LEU A 447 -0.98 -27.85 38.12
CA LEU A 447 -2.28 -27.22 38.33
C LEU A 447 -2.28 -25.77 37.85
N THR A 448 -3.41 -25.30 37.34
CA THR A 448 -3.62 -23.87 37.11
C THR A 448 -5.08 -23.50 37.40
N ASP A 449 -5.31 -22.22 37.66
CA ASP A 449 -6.66 -21.64 37.66
C ASP A 449 -6.88 -20.73 36.42
N ASP A 450 -5.86 -20.60 35.56
CA ASP A 450 -5.87 -19.80 34.34
C ASP A 450 -6.40 -20.64 33.16
N ASP A 451 -7.66 -20.40 32.78
CA ASP A 451 -8.32 -21.05 31.64
C ASP A 451 -7.85 -20.50 30.27
N SER A 452 -6.97 -19.48 30.23
CA SER A 452 -6.43 -18.91 28.98
C SER A 452 -5.19 -19.64 28.44
N ILE A 453 -4.70 -20.64 29.18
CA ILE A 453 -3.59 -21.50 28.76
C ILE A 453 -4.13 -22.53 27.76
N GLU A 454 -3.47 -22.64 26.61
CA GLU A 454 -3.78 -23.55 25.51
C GLU A 454 -2.64 -24.54 25.28
N ILE A 455 -2.93 -25.63 24.55
CA ILE A 455 -1.90 -26.59 24.14
C ILE A 455 -0.96 -25.89 23.15
N GLY A 456 0.36 -26.03 23.36
CA GLY A 456 1.41 -25.33 22.62
C GLY A 456 1.92 -24.07 23.32
N ASP A 457 1.24 -23.58 24.36
CA ASP A 457 1.74 -22.46 25.15
C ASP A 457 2.97 -22.84 25.97
N PHE A 458 3.88 -21.88 26.13
CA PHE A 458 4.96 -21.97 27.10
C PHE A 458 4.55 -21.33 28.42
N VAL A 459 4.83 -22.02 29.52
CA VAL A 459 4.47 -21.60 30.88
C VAL A 459 5.65 -21.70 31.82
N LEU A 460 5.66 -20.86 32.85
CA LEU A 460 6.69 -20.87 33.89
C LEU A 460 6.23 -21.75 35.06
N VAL A 461 7.03 -22.76 35.40
CA VAL A 461 6.69 -23.74 36.45
C VAL A 461 7.80 -23.91 37.48
N PRO A 462 7.48 -24.23 38.74
CA PRO A 462 8.48 -24.56 39.74
C PRO A 462 8.92 -26.03 39.64
N VAL A 463 10.23 -26.27 39.61
CA VAL A 463 10.86 -27.60 39.46
C VAL A 463 11.71 -27.92 40.69
N GLY A 464 11.90 -29.22 40.99
CA GLY A 464 12.76 -29.64 42.10
C GLY A 464 12.20 -29.37 43.50
N LYS A 465 13.00 -29.58 44.55
CA LYS A 465 12.60 -29.29 45.95
C LYS A 465 12.82 -27.82 46.33
N ASP A 466 13.72 -27.17 45.62
CA ASP A 466 14.12 -25.78 45.71
C ASP A 466 13.16 -24.84 44.97
N ASN A 467 12.25 -25.37 44.14
CA ASN A 467 11.29 -24.59 43.34
C ASN A 467 11.96 -23.59 42.40
N HIS A 468 13.09 -23.96 41.79
CA HIS A 468 13.64 -23.15 40.71
C HIS A 468 12.65 -23.10 39.54
N GLU A 469 12.59 -21.97 38.86
CA GLU A 469 11.66 -21.73 37.77
C GLU A 469 12.22 -22.29 36.46
N ALA A 470 11.35 -22.91 35.66
CA ALA A 470 11.68 -23.40 34.33
C ALA A 470 10.54 -23.09 33.35
N VAL A 471 10.90 -22.79 32.10
CA VAL A 471 9.95 -22.65 31.00
C VAL A 471 9.68 -24.03 30.41
N VAL A 472 8.41 -24.35 30.22
CA VAL A 472 7.97 -25.66 29.71
C VAL A 472 6.80 -25.49 28.74
N GLU A 473 6.69 -26.39 27.77
CA GLU A 473 5.58 -26.40 26.82
C GLU A 473 4.40 -27.22 27.36
N VAL A 474 3.19 -26.68 27.24
CA VAL A 474 1.94 -27.39 27.57
C VAL A 474 1.55 -28.29 26.41
N VAL A 475 1.53 -29.60 26.62
CA VAL A 475 1.21 -30.60 25.58
C VAL A 475 -0.19 -31.20 25.70
N ASN A 476 -0.83 -31.05 26.86
CA ASN A 476 -2.20 -31.50 27.07
C ASN A 476 -2.86 -30.74 28.23
N ILE A 477 -4.19 -30.58 28.18
CA ILE A 477 -4.99 -29.97 29.23
C ILE A 477 -6.19 -30.87 29.53
N GLU A 478 -6.35 -31.21 30.80
CA GLU A 478 -7.44 -32.08 31.26
C GLU A 478 -8.14 -31.46 32.47
N TYR A 479 -9.45 -31.68 32.56
CA TYR A 479 -10.28 -31.20 33.65
C TYR A 479 -10.74 -32.38 34.51
N PHE A 480 -10.51 -32.28 35.82
CA PHE A 480 -10.87 -33.33 36.77
C PHE A 480 -11.70 -32.78 37.91
N SER A 481 -12.79 -33.47 38.25
CA SER A 481 -13.49 -33.22 39.51
C SER A 481 -12.60 -33.60 40.69
N VAL A 482 -12.87 -33.03 41.87
CA VAL A 482 -12.09 -33.26 43.12
C VAL A 482 -11.83 -34.75 43.41
N GLU A 483 -12.79 -35.61 43.09
CA GLU A 483 -12.74 -37.06 43.38
C GLU A 483 -11.90 -37.85 42.36
N ASN A 484 -11.64 -37.28 41.18
CA ASN A 484 -11.03 -37.98 40.03
C ASN A 484 -9.67 -37.42 39.62
N VAL A 485 -9.07 -36.53 40.42
CA VAL A 485 -7.77 -35.93 40.09
C VAL A 485 -6.68 -37.00 39.92
N PRO A 486 -5.80 -36.88 38.90
CA PRO A 486 -4.77 -37.89 38.62
C PRO A 486 -3.67 -37.91 39.68
N LEU A 487 -3.49 -36.79 40.39
CA LEU A 487 -2.56 -36.62 41.51
C LEU A 487 -3.23 -35.74 42.58
N PRO A 488 -2.99 -35.98 43.88
CA PRO A 488 -3.56 -35.16 44.95
C PRO A 488 -3.22 -33.68 44.78
N VAL A 489 -4.23 -32.82 44.86
CA VAL A 489 -4.12 -31.37 44.64
C VAL A 489 -3.04 -30.73 45.52
N GLU A 490 -2.89 -31.20 46.76
CA GLU A 490 -1.92 -30.69 47.73
C GLU A 490 -0.47 -31.07 47.40
N LYS A 491 -0.28 -32.07 46.54
CA LYS A 491 1.04 -32.57 46.13
C LYS A 491 1.42 -32.10 44.72
N THR A 492 0.46 -31.62 43.95
CA THR A 492 0.68 -31.13 42.59
C THR A 492 1.07 -29.66 42.64
N LYS A 493 2.19 -29.33 42.01
CA LYS A 493 2.66 -27.95 41.89
C LYS A 493 1.79 -27.16 40.92
N ARG A 494 1.78 -25.83 41.07
CA ARG A 494 0.99 -24.92 40.23
C ARG A 494 1.85 -24.21 39.20
N ILE A 495 1.29 -23.99 38.01
CA ILE A 495 1.85 -23.06 37.02
C ILE A 495 1.89 -21.67 37.67
N ILE A 496 3.02 -20.98 37.52
CA ILE A 496 3.20 -19.63 38.06
C ILE A 496 2.47 -18.63 37.18
N ARG A 497 2.71 -18.70 35.86
CA ARG A 497 2.07 -17.88 34.82
C ARG A 497 2.36 -18.42 33.42
N LYS A 498 1.59 -17.97 32.43
CA LYS A 498 1.91 -18.07 30.99
C LYS A 498 3.09 -17.15 30.64
N CYS A 499 3.96 -17.61 29.73
CA CYS A 499 5.07 -16.82 29.24
C CYS A 499 4.58 -15.77 28.23
N THR A 500 5.26 -14.64 28.19
CA THR A 500 5.08 -13.57 27.19
C THR A 500 6.31 -13.51 26.28
N ASP A 501 6.23 -12.80 25.15
CA ASP A 501 7.34 -12.69 24.18
C ASP A 501 8.66 -12.19 24.80
N GLU A 502 8.59 -11.41 25.88
CA GLU A 502 9.75 -10.96 26.66
C GLU A 502 10.52 -12.11 27.33
N ASN A 503 9.88 -13.27 27.55
CA ASN A 503 10.51 -14.43 28.20
C ASN A 503 11.38 -15.27 27.26
N PHE A 504 11.25 -15.09 25.94
CA PHE A 504 12.13 -15.71 24.95
C PHE A 504 13.31 -14.79 24.55
N ASN A 505 13.31 -13.54 25.01
CA ASN A 505 14.35 -12.53 24.77
C ASN A 505 15.31 -12.37 25.97
N LEU A 506 15.74 -13.48 26.58
CA LEU A 506 16.90 -13.44 27.48
C LEU A 506 18.16 -13.70 26.66
N PRO A 507 19.16 -12.79 26.66
CA PRO A 507 20.42 -13.05 25.99
C PRO A 507 21.12 -14.23 26.69
N ASP A 508 21.64 -15.17 25.90
CA ASP A 508 22.52 -16.23 26.38
C ASP A 508 23.61 -15.63 27.28
N LEU A 509 23.52 -15.93 28.57
CA LEU A 509 24.58 -15.67 29.55
C LEU A 509 25.27 -17.00 29.87
N GLU A 510 26.13 -17.44 28.94
CA GLU A 510 27.55 -17.81 29.08
C GLU A 510 28.05 -18.66 27.91
#